data_AF-A0A117R5F4-F1
#
_entry.id   AF-A0A117R5F4-F1
#
_cell.length_a   1.000
_cell.length_b   1.000
_cell.length_c   1.000
_cell.angle_alpha   90.00
_cell.angle_beta   90.00
_cell.angle_gamma   90.00
#
_symmetry.space_group_name_H-M   'P 1'
#
loop_
_entity.id
_entity.type
_entity.pdbx_description
1 polymer ?
#
loop_
_entity_poly.entity_id
_entity_poly.type
_entity_poly.pdbx_seq_one_letter_code
_entity_poly.pdbx_strand_id
1 'polypeptide(L)'
;MGLWHVFYADWQMECCGTPFSVGEEVRWPLLFHAADDVLGGGWRDQLTELAGAVEQGTERVLRDRRGLVVGVGESVAATDGSDRLVGLLTVETHGGRLPEVRGRVRCVQVVTQEYGETEPGSRTWEPVPGRRSLRSVDASPKWFAGGGGARSEAGLVVTLEVPDTDSALSHTVRRTRGIPPGSPPGTETEGLPADELAELLAGLSGA
;
A
#
# COMPACT_ATOMS: atom_id res chain seq x y z
N MET A 1 -6.64 -5.49 -15.04
CA MET A 1 -5.91 -5.74 -13.78
C MET A 1 -5.19 -4.45 -13.42
N GLY A 2 -5.37 -3.95 -12.21
CA GLY A 2 -4.71 -2.73 -11.72
C GLY A 2 -3.69 -3.06 -10.64
N LEU A 3 -2.56 -2.36 -10.60
CA LEU A 3 -1.49 -2.54 -9.63
C LEU A 3 -1.62 -1.54 -8.49
N TRP A 4 -1.64 -1.98 -7.24
CA TRP A 4 -1.88 -1.12 -6.09
C TRP A 4 -0.83 -1.33 -5.01
N HIS A 5 -0.28 -0.25 -4.47
CA HIS A 5 0.58 -0.32 -3.29
C HIS A 5 -0.27 -0.40 -2.03
N VAL A 6 -0.06 -1.46 -1.25
CA VAL A 6 -0.73 -1.72 0.02
C VAL A 6 0.32 -1.80 1.11
N PHE A 7 0.16 -1.00 2.16
CA PHE A 7 0.97 -1.08 3.36
C PHE A 7 0.37 -2.09 4.34
N TYR A 8 1.15 -3.08 4.75
CA TYR A 8 0.76 -4.02 5.80
C TYR A 8 1.67 -3.80 7.00
N ALA A 9 1.12 -3.20 8.06
CA ALA A 9 1.87 -2.90 9.28
C ALA A 9 2.41 -4.18 9.95
N ASP A 10 3.60 -4.08 10.53
CA ASP A 10 4.26 -5.15 11.28
C ASP A 10 3.35 -5.75 12.35
N TRP A 11 2.80 -4.93 13.24
CA TRP A 11 2.00 -5.37 14.38
C TRP A 11 0.73 -6.11 13.96
N GLN A 12 0.11 -5.72 12.84
CA GLN A 12 -1.03 -6.45 12.30
C GLN A 12 -0.60 -7.80 11.74
N MET A 13 0.48 -7.82 10.96
CA MET A 13 1.03 -9.06 10.42
C MET A 13 1.44 -10.01 11.54
N GLU A 14 2.11 -9.53 12.58
CA GLU A 14 2.55 -10.31 13.74
C GLU A 14 1.38 -10.83 14.58
N CYS A 15 0.39 -10.00 14.87
CA CYS A 15 -0.74 -10.35 15.74
C CYS A 15 -1.71 -11.33 15.05
N CYS A 16 -2.22 -10.98 13.87
CA CYS A 16 -3.32 -11.71 13.23
C CYS A 16 -3.07 -12.04 11.76
N GLY A 17 -2.03 -11.48 11.13
CA GLY A 17 -1.75 -11.72 9.73
C GLY A 17 -1.31 -13.14 9.41
N THR A 18 -1.55 -13.53 8.16
CA THR A 18 -1.07 -14.77 7.58
C THR A 18 0.06 -14.43 6.59
N PRO A 19 1.26 -15.01 6.73
CA PRO A 19 2.34 -14.82 5.77
C PRO A 19 1.93 -15.26 4.37
N PHE A 20 2.41 -14.55 3.37
CA PHE A 20 2.12 -14.76 1.95
C PHE A 20 3.40 -14.64 1.11
N SER A 21 3.38 -15.13 -0.12
CA SER A 21 4.51 -15.03 -1.05
C SER A 21 4.15 -14.32 -2.35
N VAL A 22 5.17 -13.85 -3.09
CA VAL A 22 5.00 -13.37 -4.46
C VAL A 22 4.32 -14.47 -5.30
N GLY A 23 3.33 -14.07 -6.10
CA GLY A 23 2.52 -14.96 -6.91
C GLY A 23 1.29 -15.52 -6.19
N GLU A 24 1.22 -15.45 -4.86
CA GLU A 24 0.06 -15.88 -4.10
C GLU A 24 -1.14 -14.94 -4.30
N GLU A 25 -2.34 -15.47 -4.16
CA GLU A 25 -3.56 -14.68 -4.12
C GLU A 25 -3.99 -14.44 -2.68
N VAL A 26 -4.28 -13.18 -2.36
CA VAL A 26 -4.69 -12.75 -1.03
C VAL A 26 -6.06 -12.08 -1.07
N ARG A 27 -6.69 -11.98 0.09
CA ARG A 27 -7.92 -11.23 0.31
C ARG A 27 -7.72 -10.38 1.56
N TRP A 28 -7.73 -9.07 1.39
CA TRP A 28 -7.49 -8.16 2.50
C TRP A 28 -8.58 -7.10 2.61
N PRO A 29 -9.13 -6.86 3.82
CA PRO A 29 -9.84 -5.62 4.10
C PRO A 29 -8.88 -4.45 3.94
N LEU A 30 -9.16 -3.55 3.00
CA LEU A 30 -8.32 -2.38 2.74
C LEU A 30 -8.96 -1.10 3.29
N LEU A 31 -8.13 -0.29 3.94
CA LEU A 31 -8.49 1.03 4.48
C LEU A 31 -7.60 2.09 3.83
N PHE A 32 -8.21 3.17 3.34
CA PHE A 32 -7.49 4.31 2.81
C PHE A 32 -7.21 5.33 3.91
N HIS A 33 -5.94 5.68 4.11
CA HIS A 33 -5.49 6.69 5.06
C HIS A 33 -4.92 7.91 4.36
N ALA A 34 -4.98 9.07 5.00
CA ALA A 34 -4.19 10.21 4.56
C ALA A 34 -2.70 9.87 4.67
N ALA A 35 -1.89 10.42 3.78
CA ALA A 35 -0.46 10.10 3.70
C ALA A 35 0.26 10.27 5.05
N ASP A 36 -0.11 11.32 5.80
CA ASP A 36 0.55 11.70 7.05
C ASP A 36 0.19 10.82 8.25
N ASP A 37 -0.90 10.04 8.17
CA ASP A 37 -1.33 9.17 9.26
C ASP A 37 -0.46 7.91 9.39
N VAL A 38 0.25 7.53 8.33
CA VAL A 38 1.05 6.31 8.28
C VAL A 38 2.52 6.67 8.39
N LEU A 39 3.16 6.27 9.48
CA LEU A 39 4.59 6.49 9.75
C LEU A 39 5.04 7.96 9.57
N GLY A 40 4.19 8.90 10.00
CA GLY A 40 4.47 10.35 9.97
C GLY A 40 4.51 10.97 8.57
N GLY A 41 4.06 10.27 7.53
CA GLY A 41 4.01 10.82 6.18
C GLY A 41 5.34 10.76 5.41
N GLY A 42 5.51 11.66 4.44
CA GLY A 42 6.69 11.70 3.57
C GLY A 42 6.79 10.52 2.59
N TRP A 43 5.69 9.82 2.33
CA TRP A 43 5.57 8.84 1.25
C TRP A 43 5.59 9.54 -0.10
N ARG A 44 6.18 8.91 -1.12
CA ARG A 44 6.25 9.49 -2.47
C ARG A 44 5.68 8.51 -3.48
N ASP A 45 6.43 7.49 -3.85
CA ASP A 45 6.05 6.57 -4.93
C ASP A 45 5.01 5.52 -4.52
N GLN A 46 4.73 5.41 -3.23
CA GLN A 46 3.76 4.45 -2.66
C GLN A 46 2.36 5.06 -2.50
N LEU A 47 2.21 6.35 -2.80
CA LEU A 47 0.93 7.03 -2.71
C LEU A 47 -0.03 6.55 -3.80
N THR A 48 -1.27 6.32 -3.38
CA THR A 48 -2.38 5.94 -4.24
C THR A 48 -3.30 7.14 -4.45
N GLU A 49 -3.73 7.34 -5.69
CA GLU A 49 -4.79 8.28 -6.04
C GLU A 49 -6.10 7.51 -6.22
N LEU A 50 -7.13 7.88 -5.45
CA LEU A 50 -8.51 7.41 -5.62
C LEU A 50 -9.41 8.59 -5.98
N ALA A 51 -10.42 8.33 -6.80
CA ALA A 51 -11.39 9.34 -7.20
C ALA A 51 -12.81 8.77 -7.08
N GLY A 52 -13.59 9.29 -6.15
CA GLY A 52 -14.94 8.84 -5.86
C GLY A 52 -15.53 9.58 -4.67
N ALA A 53 -16.86 9.54 -4.54
CA ALA A 53 -17.51 10.07 -3.35
C ALA A 53 -17.32 9.09 -2.18
N VAL A 54 -17.15 9.62 -0.98
CA VAL A 54 -17.14 8.81 0.25
C VAL A 54 -18.59 8.56 0.67
N GLU A 55 -19.04 7.31 0.53
CA GLU A 55 -20.33 6.85 1.03
C GLU A 55 -20.29 6.82 2.56
N GLN A 56 -21.21 7.54 3.19
CA GLN A 56 -21.37 7.56 4.64
C GLN A 56 -22.31 6.41 5.07
N GLY A 57 -21.92 5.68 6.11
CA GLY A 57 -22.67 4.56 6.66
C GLY A 57 -22.09 4.09 7.99
N THR A 58 -22.36 2.84 8.38
CA THR A 58 -21.68 2.22 9.54
C THR A 58 -20.16 2.21 9.34
N GLU A 59 -19.74 1.97 8.11
CA GLU A 59 -18.36 2.13 7.66
C GLU A 59 -18.34 3.23 6.59
N ARG A 60 -17.26 4.01 6.56
CA ARG A 60 -17.01 4.97 5.48
C ARG A 60 -16.36 4.23 4.31
N VAL A 61 -16.98 4.25 3.14
CA VAL A 61 -16.51 3.47 1.99
C VAL A 61 -16.36 4.38 0.77
N LEU A 62 -15.30 4.18 0.00
CA LEU A 62 -15.11 4.83 -1.29
C LEU A 62 -15.14 3.78 -2.40
N ARG A 63 -15.91 4.08 -3.44
CA ARG A 63 -15.89 3.35 -4.72
C ARG A 63 -15.14 4.19 -5.74
N ASP A 64 -13.92 3.78 -6.03
CA ASP A 64 -13.07 4.45 -6.99
C ASP A 64 -13.61 4.26 -8.41
N ARG A 65 -13.46 5.28 -9.24
CA ARG A 65 -13.86 5.25 -10.65
C ARG A 65 -13.12 4.19 -11.47
N ARG A 66 -11.95 3.75 -11.02
CA ARG A 66 -11.19 2.66 -11.63
C ARG A 66 -11.43 1.33 -10.92
N GLY A 67 -12.56 1.18 -10.23
CA GLY A 67 -13.12 -0.10 -9.79
C GLY A 67 -12.72 -0.56 -8.39
N LEU A 68 -11.73 0.07 -7.75
CA LEU A 68 -11.33 -0.31 -6.40
C LEU A 68 -12.38 0.13 -5.37
N VAL A 69 -12.71 -0.72 -4.41
CA VAL A 69 -13.63 -0.39 -3.31
C VAL A 69 -12.93 -0.63 -1.99
N VAL A 70 -12.85 0.40 -1.15
CA VAL A 70 -12.07 0.39 0.10
C VAL A 70 -12.79 1.14 1.22
N GLY A 71 -12.43 0.83 2.47
CA GLY A 71 -12.76 1.69 3.60
C GLY A 71 -12.03 3.03 3.53
N VAL A 72 -12.52 4.04 4.24
CA VAL A 72 -11.88 5.37 4.35
C VAL A 72 -11.68 5.71 5.83
N GLY A 73 -10.43 5.97 6.22
CA GLY A 73 -10.05 6.31 7.59
C GLY A 73 -10.69 7.62 8.07
N GLU A 74 -10.92 7.74 9.37
CA GLU A 74 -11.64 8.86 9.98
C GLU A 74 -11.02 10.23 9.72
N SER A 75 -9.69 10.30 9.72
CA SER A 75 -8.89 11.50 9.44
C SER A 75 -9.04 12.03 8.02
N VAL A 76 -9.44 11.18 7.07
CA VAL A 76 -9.63 11.59 5.67
C VAL A 76 -10.92 12.38 5.58
N ALA A 77 -10.83 13.64 5.18
CA ALA A 77 -11.99 14.51 5.03
C ALA A 77 -13.00 13.90 4.05
N ALA A 78 -14.29 13.98 4.39
CA ALA A 78 -15.34 13.61 3.46
C ALA A 78 -15.34 14.62 2.30
N THR A 79 -15.30 14.10 1.07
CA THR A 79 -15.35 14.92 -0.14
C THR A 79 -16.74 14.89 -0.75
N ASP A 80 -17.21 16.04 -1.21
CA ASP A 80 -18.47 16.16 -1.96
C ASP A 80 -18.20 15.83 -3.44
N GLY A 81 -18.42 14.56 -3.82
CA GLY A 81 -18.23 14.16 -5.20
C GLY A 81 -16.75 14.08 -5.63
N SER A 82 -16.48 14.42 -6.89
CA SER A 82 -15.37 13.95 -7.76
C SER A 82 -13.91 14.09 -7.32
N ASP A 83 -13.65 14.50 -6.09
CA ASP A 83 -12.34 14.86 -5.59
C ASP A 83 -11.38 13.68 -5.60
N ARG A 84 -10.12 14.02 -5.87
CA ARG A 84 -9.01 13.08 -5.83
C ARG A 84 -8.48 13.02 -4.42
N LEU A 85 -8.51 11.85 -3.83
CA LEU A 85 -7.83 11.55 -2.58
C LEU A 85 -6.46 10.97 -2.89
N VAL A 86 -5.44 11.45 -2.17
CA VAL A 86 -4.07 10.95 -2.27
C VAL A 86 -3.61 10.50 -0.89
N GLY A 87 -3.15 9.26 -0.79
CA GLY A 87 -2.88 8.62 0.49
C GLY A 87 -2.36 7.20 0.35
N LEU A 88 -2.49 6.39 1.39
CA LEU A 88 -2.06 4.99 1.39
C LEU A 88 -3.25 4.05 1.54
N LEU A 89 -3.17 2.91 0.85
CA LEU A 89 -3.98 1.75 1.16
C LEU A 89 -3.25 0.96 2.25
N THR A 90 -3.95 0.63 3.32
CA THR A 90 -3.45 -0.22 4.40
C THR A 90 -4.33 -1.47 4.54
N VAL A 91 -3.77 -2.54 5.05
CA VAL A 91 -4.57 -3.69 5.52
C VAL A 91 -5.17 -3.33 6.88
N GLU A 92 -6.46 -3.60 7.11
CA GLU A 92 -7.12 -3.34 8.40
C GLU A 92 -7.97 -4.54 8.86
N THR A 93 -7.46 -5.29 9.84
CA THR A 93 -8.06 -6.54 10.34
C THR A 93 -8.66 -6.43 11.75
N HIS A 94 -8.48 -5.30 12.41
CA HIS A 94 -8.92 -5.02 13.79
C HIS A 94 -10.09 -4.03 13.85
N GLY A 95 -10.37 -3.33 12.76
CA GLY A 95 -11.48 -2.40 12.62
C GLY A 95 -12.81 -3.05 12.23
N GLY A 96 -13.70 -2.20 11.73
CA GLY A 96 -15.05 -2.55 11.27
C GLY A 96 -15.10 -3.50 10.08
N ARG A 97 -16.30 -3.73 9.53
CA ARG A 97 -16.50 -4.67 8.40
C ARG A 97 -16.19 -3.99 7.07
N LEU A 98 -14.90 -3.81 6.78
CA LEU A 98 -14.43 -3.18 5.56
C LEU A 98 -14.59 -4.09 4.32
N PRO A 99 -14.70 -3.49 3.11
CA PRO A 99 -14.66 -4.25 1.86
C PRO A 99 -13.35 -5.04 1.72
N GLU A 100 -13.45 -6.33 1.41
CA GLU A 100 -12.29 -7.16 1.09
C GLU A 100 -11.89 -6.98 -0.38
N VAL A 101 -10.60 -6.74 -0.61
CA VAL A 101 -10.00 -6.68 -1.94
C VAL A 101 -9.21 -7.96 -2.18
N ARG A 102 -9.54 -8.63 -3.28
CA ARG A 102 -8.84 -9.83 -3.76
C ARG A 102 -7.81 -9.44 -4.81
N GLY A 103 -6.59 -9.94 -4.69
CA GLY A 103 -5.58 -9.70 -5.71
C GLY A 103 -4.39 -10.64 -5.60
N ARG A 104 -3.55 -10.63 -6.63
CA ARG A 104 -2.32 -11.40 -6.70
C ARG A 104 -1.14 -10.56 -6.23
N VAL A 105 -0.32 -11.09 -5.34
CA VAL A 105 0.92 -10.45 -4.87
C VAL A 105 1.94 -10.44 -6.01
N ARG A 106 2.41 -9.25 -6.40
CA ARG A 106 3.40 -9.08 -7.48
C ARG A 106 4.77 -8.61 -7.00
N CYS A 107 4.83 -7.90 -5.88
CA CYS A 107 6.08 -7.48 -5.25
C CYS A 107 5.85 -7.35 -3.74
N VAL A 108 6.87 -7.70 -2.95
CA VAL A 108 6.86 -7.56 -1.49
C VAL A 108 8.16 -6.89 -1.06
N GLN A 109 8.05 -5.80 -0.31
CA GLN A 109 9.19 -5.07 0.21
C GLN A 109 9.03 -4.83 1.71
N VAL A 110 10.01 -5.25 2.51
CA VAL A 110 10.08 -4.92 3.93
C VAL A 110 10.43 -3.44 4.08
N VAL A 111 9.62 -2.73 4.85
CA VAL A 111 9.81 -1.32 5.17
C VAL A 111 10.61 -1.23 6.46
N THR A 112 11.81 -0.68 6.39
CA THR A 112 12.54 -0.27 7.58
C THR A 112 12.40 1.23 7.77
N GLN A 113 11.83 1.65 8.90
CA GLN A 113 11.57 3.05 9.25
C GLN A 113 12.59 3.53 10.29
N GLU A 114 13.06 4.76 10.13
CA GLU A 114 13.86 5.47 11.14
C GLU A 114 12.96 6.22 12.11
N TYR A 115 13.35 6.24 13.39
CA TYR A 115 12.63 6.90 14.46
C TYR A 115 13.55 7.90 15.16
N GLY A 116 12.99 9.05 15.53
CA GLY A 116 13.64 10.07 16.33
C GLY A 116 13.03 10.12 17.73
N GLU A 117 13.82 10.54 18.71
CA GLU A 117 13.27 10.90 20.03
C GLU A 117 12.36 12.12 19.87
N THR A 118 11.20 12.11 20.52
CA THR A 118 10.29 13.27 20.49
C THR A 118 10.93 14.52 21.11
N GLU A 119 11.79 14.32 22.10
CA GLU A 119 12.62 15.32 22.77
C GLU A 119 13.95 14.67 23.18
N PRO A 120 15.07 15.41 23.29
CA PRO A 120 16.35 14.83 23.69
C PRO A 120 16.27 14.08 25.04
N GLY A 121 16.62 12.80 25.04
CA GLY A 121 16.56 11.90 26.20
C GLY A 121 15.18 11.25 26.43
N SER A 122 14.22 11.46 25.53
CA SER A 122 12.89 10.86 25.61
C SER A 122 12.95 9.34 25.44
N ARG A 123 12.05 8.64 26.13
CA ARG A 123 11.80 7.20 25.90
C ARG A 123 10.75 6.96 24.82
N THR A 124 10.13 8.03 24.32
CA THR A 124 9.15 8.00 23.26
C THR A 124 9.84 8.33 21.95
N TRP A 125 9.54 7.50 20.95
CA TRP A 125 10.11 7.58 19.61
C TRP A 125 8.99 7.82 18.61
N GLU A 126 9.20 8.73 17.67
CA GLU A 126 8.28 9.01 16.58
C GLU A 126 8.96 8.71 15.23
N PRO A 127 8.20 8.23 14.23
CA PRO A 127 8.75 7.97 12.91
C PRO A 127 9.25 9.29 12.30
N VAL A 128 10.48 9.29 11.80
CA VAL A 128 11.00 10.46 11.07
C VAL A 128 10.41 10.43 9.64
N PRO A 129 9.61 11.44 9.24
CA PRO A 129 8.91 11.42 7.97
C PRO A 129 9.84 11.20 6.78
N GLY A 130 9.47 10.29 5.88
CA GLY A 130 10.23 9.96 4.67
C GLY A 130 11.58 9.27 4.90
N ARG A 131 12.00 9.00 6.14
CA ARG A 131 13.25 8.28 6.44
C ARG A 131 13.01 6.79 6.56
N ARG A 132 12.97 6.14 5.40
CA ARG A 132 12.75 4.69 5.29
C ARG A 132 13.58 4.08 4.17
N SER A 133 13.78 2.78 4.26
CA SER A 133 14.36 1.96 3.19
C SER A 133 13.48 0.76 2.91
N LEU A 134 13.43 0.34 1.65
CA LEU A 134 12.69 -0.83 1.20
C LEU A 134 13.65 -1.94 0.81
N ARG A 135 13.36 -3.17 1.26
CA ARG A 135 14.13 -4.37 0.90
C ARG A 135 13.20 -5.41 0.30
N SER A 136 13.42 -5.76 -0.96
CA SER A 136 12.63 -6.79 -1.64
C SER A 136 12.82 -8.17 -1.00
N VAL A 137 11.72 -8.92 -0.92
CA VAL A 137 11.67 -10.31 -0.44
C VAL A 137 10.66 -11.10 -1.27
N ASP A 138 10.88 -12.41 -1.41
CA ASP A 138 9.93 -13.28 -2.12
C ASP A 138 8.74 -13.70 -1.24
N ALA A 139 8.90 -13.63 0.08
CA ALA A 139 7.90 -14.00 1.06
C ALA A 139 7.85 -13.01 2.22
N SER A 140 6.63 -12.72 2.66
CA SER A 140 6.36 -11.91 3.85
C SER A 140 6.97 -12.59 5.09
N PRO A 141 7.76 -11.87 5.91
CA PRO A 141 8.04 -12.33 7.26
C PRO A 141 6.74 -12.34 8.07
N LYS A 142 6.66 -13.26 9.04
CA LYS A 142 5.64 -13.20 10.10
C LYS A 142 6.06 -12.26 11.23
N TRP A 143 7.35 -12.25 11.54
CA TRP A 143 7.97 -11.51 12.64
C TRP A 143 9.02 -10.56 12.08
N PHE A 144 8.96 -9.30 12.47
CA PHE A 144 9.78 -8.21 11.95
C PHE A 144 10.92 -7.88 12.92
N ALA A 145 12.04 -7.45 12.38
CA ALA A 145 13.20 -7.08 13.19
C ALA A 145 13.08 -5.66 13.74
N GLY A 146 13.26 -5.49 15.04
CA GLY A 146 13.31 -4.16 15.68
C GLY A 146 12.43 -4.05 16.92
N GLY A 147 11.91 -2.85 17.14
CA GLY A 147 11.15 -2.47 18.34
C GLY A 147 11.97 -1.68 19.36
N GLY A 148 11.57 -0.43 19.62
CA GLY A 148 12.09 0.38 20.74
C GLY A 148 13.45 1.06 20.52
N GLY A 149 13.83 1.36 19.27
CA GLY A 149 15.06 2.10 18.96
C GLY A 149 14.95 2.96 17.70
N ALA A 150 16.07 3.54 17.27
CA ALA A 150 16.11 4.51 16.15
C ALA A 150 15.77 3.91 14.77
N ARG A 151 15.64 2.58 14.65
CA ARG A 151 15.33 1.91 13.39
C ARG A 151 14.57 0.61 13.66
N SER A 152 13.46 0.39 12.94
CA SER A 152 12.64 -0.82 13.05
C SER A 152 12.08 -1.22 11.69
N GLU A 153 11.99 -2.52 11.42
CA GLU A 153 11.12 -3.02 10.35
C GLU A 153 9.67 -2.77 10.77
N ALA A 154 8.97 -1.89 10.07
CA ALA A 154 7.66 -1.36 10.45
C ALA A 154 6.50 -2.00 9.67
N GLY A 155 6.80 -2.94 8.78
CA GLY A 155 5.82 -3.64 7.96
C GLY A 155 6.29 -3.87 6.54
N LEU A 156 5.33 -3.93 5.62
CA LEU A 156 5.52 -4.27 4.22
C LEU A 156 4.86 -3.23 3.31
N VAL A 157 5.50 -2.93 2.19
CA VAL A 157 4.79 -2.44 0.99
C VAL A 157 4.62 -3.63 0.06
N VAL A 158 3.38 -3.88 -0.33
CA VAL A 158 2.99 -4.96 -1.23
C VAL A 158 2.40 -4.34 -2.49
N THR A 159 2.89 -4.75 -3.66
CA THR A 159 2.19 -4.46 -4.91
C THR A 159 1.18 -5.57 -5.17
N LEU A 160 -0.10 -5.22 -5.13
CA LEU A 160 -1.23 -6.12 -5.37
C LEU A 160 -1.80 -5.88 -6.77
N GLU A 161 -1.91 -6.94 -7.58
CA GLU A 161 -2.62 -6.91 -8.85
C GLU A 161 -4.09 -7.31 -8.63
N VAL A 162 -4.99 -6.36 -8.84
CA VAL A 162 -6.42 -6.50 -8.55
C VAL A 162 -7.23 -6.59 -9.85
N PRO A 163 -8.06 -7.63 -10.02
CA PRO A 163 -8.97 -7.76 -11.17
C PRO A 163 -9.93 -6.59 -11.33
N ASP A 164 -10.32 -6.32 -12.57
CA ASP A 164 -11.33 -5.31 -12.92
C ASP A 164 -11.05 -3.90 -12.40
N THR A 165 -9.77 -3.60 -12.12
CA THR A 165 -9.29 -2.28 -11.73
C THR A 165 -8.21 -1.73 -12.66
N ASP A 166 -7.90 -0.45 -12.50
CA ASP A 166 -6.74 0.24 -13.06
C ASP A 166 -6.18 1.28 -12.06
N SER A 167 -4.93 1.70 -12.19
CA SER A 167 -4.30 2.59 -11.21
C SER A 167 -3.22 3.50 -11.82
N ALA A 168 -2.79 4.51 -11.05
CA ALA A 168 -1.67 5.36 -11.45
C ALA A 168 -0.36 4.56 -11.59
N LEU A 169 -0.14 3.57 -10.71
CA LEU A 169 1.00 2.67 -10.79
C LEU A 169 0.97 1.84 -12.07
N SER A 170 -0.18 1.27 -12.42
CA SER A 170 -0.39 0.56 -13.69
C SER A 170 -0.04 1.42 -14.90
N HIS A 171 -0.51 2.68 -14.94
CA HIS A 171 -0.13 3.61 -16.01
C HIS A 171 1.37 3.91 -16.05
N THR A 172 2.02 4.01 -14.89
CA THR A 172 3.48 4.19 -14.82
C THR A 172 4.21 2.97 -15.38
N VAL A 173 3.82 1.75 -15.02
CA VAL A 173 4.41 0.52 -15.58
C VAL A 173 4.21 0.47 -17.10
N ARG A 174 3.02 0.79 -17.62
CA ARG A 174 2.77 0.86 -19.08
C ARG A 174 3.74 1.80 -19.76
N ARG A 175 3.88 3.02 -19.25
CA ARG A 175 4.81 4.03 -19.79
C ARG A 175 6.26 3.56 -19.74
N THR A 176 6.71 3.00 -18.61
CA THR A 176 8.08 2.48 -18.45
C THR A 176 8.37 1.34 -19.44
N ARG A 177 7.36 0.51 -19.75
CA ARG A 177 7.45 -0.57 -20.73
C ARG A 177 7.22 -0.12 -22.18
N GLY A 178 6.97 1.16 -22.44
CA GLY A 178 6.66 1.66 -23.78
C GLY A 178 5.31 1.19 -24.34
N ILE A 179 4.39 0.74 -23.47
CA ILE A 179 3.05 0.32 -23.86
C ILE A 179 2.21 1.55 -24.20
N PRO A 180 1.48 1.57 -25.34
CA PRO A 180 0.69 2.71 -25.76
C PRO A 180 -0.35 3.18 -24.72
N PRO A 181 -0.61 4.50 -24.61
CA PRO A 181 -1.74 5.01 -23.85
C PRO A 181 -3.06 4.42 -24.36
N GLY A 182 -3.96 4.06 -23.43
CA GLY A 182 -5.26 3.46 -23.77
C GLY A 182 -5.24 1.93 -23.94
N SER A 183 -4.08 1.27 -23.84
CA SER A 183 -4.04 -0.19 -23.70
C SER A 183 -4.85 -0.67 -22.50
N PRO A 184 -5.55 -1.81 -22.61
CA PRO A 184 -6.44 -2.29 -21.57
C PRO A 184 -5.68 -2.66 -20.28
N PRO A 185 -6.33 -2.57 -19.10
CA PRO A 185 -5.66 -2.92 -17.85
C PRO A 185 -5.23 -4.39 -17.78
N GLY A 186 -3.96 -4.63 -17.44
CA GLY A 186 -3.34 -5.96 -17.39
C GLY A 186 -2.29 -6.18 -18.49
N THR A 187 -2.29 -5.38 -19.55
CA THR A 187 -1.21 -5.43 -20.57
C THR A 187 0.17 -5.14 -19.95
N GLU A 188 0.22 -4.36 -18.87
CA GLU A 188 1.46 -4.00 -18.18
C GLU A 188 2.15 -5.14 -17.45
N THR A 189 1.44 -6.23 -17.12
CA THR A 189 2.02 -7.44 -16.50
C THR A 189 2.11 -8.59 -17.49
N GLU A 190 1.45 -8.49 -18.65
CA GLU A 190 1.45 -9.53 -19.67
C GLU A 190 2.85 -9.81 -20.22
N GLY A 191 3.17 -11.10 -20.32
CA GLY A 191 4.42 -11.62 -20.88
C GLY A 191 5.67 -11.37 -20.04
N LEU A 192 5.58 -10.74 -18.86
CA LEU A 192 6.72 -10.57 -17.97
C LEU A 192 6.90 -11.78 -17.04
N PRO A 193 8.13 -12.30 -16.92
CA PRO A 193 8.52 -13.16 -15.82
C PRO A 193 8.23 -12.51 -14.45
N ALA A 194 7.92 -13.33 -13.46
CA ALA A 194 7.48 -12.83 -12.15
C ALA A 194 8.58 -12.06 -11.41
N ASP A 195 9.83 -12.51 -11.55
CA ASP A 195 11.04 -11.87 -11.04
C ASP A 195 11.31 -10.53 -11.73
N GLU A 196 11.28 -10.47 -13.06
CA GLU A 196 11.44 -9.21 -13.80
C GLU A 196 10.36 -8.18 -13.44
N LEU A 197 9.10 -8.64 -13.26
CA LEU A 197 8.02 -7.78 -12.81
C LEU A 197 8.25 -7.29 -11.37
N ALA A 198 8.67 -8.17 -10.46
CA ALA A 198 8.95 -7.80 -9.07
C ALA A 198 10.10 -6.79 -8.97
N GLU A 199 11.16 -6.94 -9.77
CA GLU A 199 12.28 -6.00 -9.85
C GLU A 199 11.84 -4.63 -10.38
N LEU A 200 11.06 -4.61 -11.48
CA LEU A 200 10.51 -3.38 -12.03
C LEU A 200 9.65 -2.64 -10.99
N LEU A 201 8.76 -3.34 -10.31
CA LEU A 201 7.89 -2.77 -9.29
C LEU A 201 8.68 -2.28 -8.08
N ALA A 202 9.68 -3.04 -7.63
CA ALA A 202 10.54 -2.63 -6.53
C ALA A 202 11.30 -1.33 -6.84
N GLY A 203 11.77 -1.17 -8.08
CA GLY A 203 12.42 0.06 -8.55
C GLY A 203 11.48 1.26 -8.63
N LEU A 204 10.20 1.03 -8.98
CA LEU A 204 9.17 2.08 -8.98
C LEU A 204 8.70 2.47 -7.59
N SER A 205 8.91 1.62 -6.59
CA SER A 205 8.56 1.86 -5.19
C SER A 205 9.70 2.48 -4.39
N GLY A 206 10.89 2.68 -4.94
CA GLY A 206 12.08 3.09 -4.17
C GLY A 206 12.82 4.30 -4.71
N ALA A 207 12.22 5.07 -5.63
CA ALA A 207 12.87 6.15 -6.35
C ALA A 207 12.75 7.53 -5.67
#